data_AF-A0A5N5H2A6-F1
#
_entry.id   AF-A0A5N5H2A6-F1
#
_cell.length_a   1.000
_cell.length_b   1.000
_cell.length_c   1.000
_cell.angle_alpha   90.00
_cell.angle_beta   90.00
_cell.angle_gamma   90.00
#
_symmetry.space_group_name_H-M   'P 1'
#
loop_
_entity.id
_entity.type
_entity.pdbx_description
1 polymer ?
#
loop_
_entity_poly.entity_id
_entity_poly.type
_entity_poly.pdbx_seq_one_letter_code
_entity_poly.pdbx_strand_id
1 'polypeptide(L)'
;MTRKKVKLAFMMNNSSQKATFRKKRKGFMKKYEINKLCDVLTCAIMYSPNKSQPDAWPDHSEVRRLIEQFKNMPEEERNKQMVEMELEKVNKLEKGNRELEIWMAMNHFIAGKPLNDLQFTDLKEMRRMIEEKLKEFEANIKSWKEELAKMNQLLGAQPTVAGENIQNVMQMVPWSMWDVPTKSS
;
A
#
# COMPACT_ATOMS: atom_id res chain seq x y z
N MET A 1 -23.35 17.85 -7.09
CA MET A 1 -22.56 16.64 -6.74
C MET A 1 -21.57 16.97 -5.63
N THR A 2 -21.73 16.39 -4.45
CA THR A 2 -20.88 16.66 -3.29
C THR A 2 -19.51 16.03 -3.47
N ARG A 3 -18.45 16.83 -3.45
CA ARG A 3 -17.08 16.36 -3.69
C ARG A 3 -16.56 15.66 -2.44
N LYS A 4 -16.41 14.33 -2.49
CA LYS A 4 -15.81 13.55 -1.41
C LYS A 4 -14.33 13.95 -1.23
N LYS A 5 -13.91 14.18 0.02
CA LYS A 5 -12.50 14.45 0.36
C LYS A 5 -11.64 13.25 -0.06
N VAL A 6 -10.59 13.52 -0.84
CA VAL A 6 -9.68 12.49 -1.36
C VAL A 6 -8.63 12.17 -0.31
N LYS A 7 -8.40 10.87 -0.04
CA LYS A 7 -7.30 10.40 0.82
C LYS A 7 -5.97 10.54 0.09
N LEU A 8 -4.93 10.98 0.78
CA LEU A 8 -3.56 11.05 0.26
C LEU A 8 -2.86 9.70 0.45
N ALA A 9 -3.21 8.73 -0.38
CA ALA A 9 -2.62 7.39 -0.38
C ALA A 9 -2.55 6.84 -1.81
N PHE A 10 -1.79 5.77 -2.01
CA PHE A 10 -1.70 5.07 -3.28
C PHE A 10 -3.09 4.62 -3.75
N MET A 11 -3.37 4.81 -5.05
CA MET A 11 -4.64 4.41 -5.66
C MET A 11 -4.50 3.06 -6.33
N MET A 12 -5.16 2.03 -5.78
CA MET A 12 -5.06 0.67 -6.29
C MET A 12 -5.68 0.47 -7.69
N ASN A 13 -6.69 1.26 -8.04
CA ASN A 13 -7.32 1.15 -9.36
C ASN A 13 -6.51 1.93 -10.41
N ASN A 14 -5.87 1.21 -11.33
CA ASN A 14 -5.05 1.76 -12.40
C ASN A 14 -5.78 2.80 -13.28
N SER A 15 -7.04 2.57 -13.64
CA SER A 15 -7.82 3.52 -14.46
C SER A 15 -8.10 4.82 -13.71
N SER A 16 -8.52 4.71 -12.44
CA SER A 16 -8.75 5.86 -11.56
C SER A 16 -7.46 6.62 -11.25
N GLN A 17 -6.34 5.90 -11.07
CA GLN A 17 -5.02 6.47 -10.85
C GLN A 17 -4.57 7.27 -12.08
N LYS A 18 -4.65 6.69 -13.28
CA LYS A 18 -4.31 7.37 -14.55
C LYS A 18 -5.16 8.61 -14.79
N ALA A 19 -6.47 8.53 -14.57
CA ALA A 19 -7.38 9.68 -14.73
C ALA A 19 -7.07 10.80 -13.73
N THR A 20 -6.79 10.45 -12.47
CA THR A 20 -6.42 11.40 -11.43
C THR A 20 -5.07 12.05 -11.70
N PHE A 21 -4.08 11.29 -12.14
CA PHE A 21 -2.78 11.82 -12.56
C PHE A 21 -2.92 12.84 -13.67
N ARG A 22 -3.68 12.54 -14.74
CA ARG A 22 -3.94 13.49 -15.84
C ARG A 22 -4.61 14.78 -15.35
N LYS A 23 -5.62 14.67 -14.48
CA LYS A 23 -6.31 15.84 -13.89
C LYS A 23 -5.38 16.67 -13.00
N LYS A 24 -4.62 16.03 -12.10
CA LYS A 24 -3.66 16.69 -11.21
C LYS A 24 -2.53 17.34 -11.98
N ARG A 25 -1.95 16.66 -12.98
CA ARG A 25 -0.96 17.22 -13.91
C ARG A 25 -1.47 18.49 -14.57
N LYS A 26 -2.67 18.46 -15.16
CA LYS A 26 -3.25 19.64 -15.82
C LYS A 26 -3.43 20.79 -14.83
N GLY A 27 -3.89 20.51 -13.62
CA GLY A 27 -4.01 21.52 -12.56
C GLY A 27 -2.67 22.07 -12.08
N PHE A 28 -1.66 21.20 -11.96
CA PHE A 28 -0.29 21.59 -11.60
C PHE A 28 0.31 22.52 -12.65
N MET A 29 0.19 22.19 -13.94
CA MET A 29 0.73 23.04 -15.01
C MET A 29 0.11 24.43 -15.04
N LYS A 30 -1.18 24.57 -14.73
CA LYS A 30 -1.81 25.88 -14.57
C LYS A 30 -1.23 26.68 -13.41
N LYS A 31 -0.83 26.00 -12.32
CA LYS A 31 -0.21 26.66 -11.16
C LYS A 31 1.26 27.00 -11.40
N TYR A 32 1.94 26.22 -12.24
CA TYR A 32 3.33 26.46 -12.62
C TYR A 32 3.52 27.81 -13.36
N GLU A 33 2.44 28.41 -13.85
CA GLU A 33 2.43 29.80 -14.37
C GLU A 33 2.84 30.85 -13.33
N ILE A 34 2.98 30.49 -12.05
CA ILE A 34 3.57 31.34 -11.01
C ILE A 34 4.97 31.86 -11.38
N ASN A 35 5.74 31.09 -12.16
CA ASN A 35 7.03 31.54 -12.71
C ASN A 35 6.87 32.89 -13.44
N LYS A 36 5.83 32.99 -14.28
CA LYS A 36 5.55 34.17 -15.09
C LYS A 36 4.94 35.31 -14.28
N LEU A 37 4.06 34.99 -13.33
CA LEU A 37 3.34 36.00 -12.56
C LEU A 37 4.23 36.70 -11.53
N CYS A 38 5.19 35.98 -10.95
CA CYS A 38 6.05 36.48 -9.90
C CYS A 38 7.48 36.75 -10.35
N ASP A 39 7.81 36.48 -11.63
CA ASP A 39 9.16 36.58 -12.20
C ASP A 39 10.20 35.79 -11.39
N VAL A 40 9.85 34.55 -11.04
CA VAL A 40 10.70 33.67 -10.24
C VAL A 40 11.12 32.46 -11.07
N LEU A 41 12.43 32.21 -11.11
CA LEU A 41 12.98 31.00 -11.72
C LEU A 41 12.50 29.76 -10.96
N THR A 42 11.68 28.96 -11.62
CA THR A 42 11.14 27.71 -11.06
C THR A 42 11.28 26.59 -12.08
N CYS A 43 11.60 25.39 -11.60
CA CYS A 43 11.58 24.17 -12.40
C CYS A 43 10.67 23.12 -11.76
N ALA A 44 10.16 22.20 -12.59
CA ALA A 44 9.38 21.08 -12.11
C ALA A 44 9.79 19.80 -12.83
N ILE A 45 9.90 18.71 -12.08
CA ILE A 45 10.14 17.36 -12.59
C ILE A 45 8.99 16.48 -12.12
N MET A 46 8.35 15.76 -13.04
CA MET A 46 7.29 14.83 -12.72
C MET A 46 7.52 13.49 -13.38
N TYR A 47 7.64 12.47 -12.53
CA TYR A 47 7.71 11.07 -12.95
C TYR A 47 6.31 10.52 -13.19
N SER A 48 6.16 9.70 -14.23
CA SER A 48 4.94 8.96 -14.49
C SER A 48 5.26 7.48 -14.58
N PRO A 49 4.48 6.59 -13.93
CA PRO A 49 4.73 5.15 -14.00
C PRO A 49 4.56 4.57 -15.41
N ASN A 50 3.98 5.30 -16.36
CA ASN A 50 3.78 4.84 -17.74
C ASN A 50 4.78 5.45 -18.72
N LYS A 51 5.80 6.18 -18.24
CA LYS A 51 6.83 6.81 -19.08
C LYS A 51 8.21 6.49 -18.53
N SER A 52 9.12 6.12 -19.42
CA SER A 52 10.53 5.90 -19.06
C SER A 52 11.26 7.21 -18.71
N GLN A 53 10.89 8.32 -19.34
CA GLN A 53 11.45 9.64 -19.07
C GLN A 53 10.48 10.51 -18.27
N PRO A 54 10.97 11.26 -17.26
CA PRO A 54 10.16 12.23 -16.55
C PRO A 54 9.78 13.38 -17.47
N ASP A 55 8.62 13.95 -17.23
CA ASP A 55 8.28 15.24 -17.83
C ASP A 55 8.97 16.35 -17.02
N ALA A 56 9.67 17.27 -17.69
CA ALA A 56 10.40 18.36 -17.06
C ALA A 56 9.99 19.72 -17.66
N TRP A 57 9.94 20.75 -16.82
CA TRP A 57 9.56 22.12 -17.21
C TRP A 57 10.51 23.17 -16.63
N PRO A 58 10.87 24.21 -17.41
CA PRO A 58 10.30 24.55 -18.73
C PRO A 58 10.82 23.67 -19.87
N ASP A 59 12.08 23.24 -19.80
CA ASP A 59 12.69 22.20 -20.64
C ASP A 59 13.79 21.46 -19.84
N HIS A 60 14.25 20.33 -20.36
CA HIS A 60 15.23 19.49 -19.65
C HIS A 60 16.59 20.16 -19.41
N SER A 61 17.04 21.03 -20.32
CA SER A 61 18.33 21.71 -20.20
C SER A 61 18.29 22.80 -19.15
N GLU A 62 17.22 23.58 -19.14
CA GLU A 62 17.01 24.66 -18.18
C GLU A 62 16.77 24.11 -16.77
N VAL A 63 16.01 23.02 -16.66
CA VAL A 63 15.83 22.29 -15.39
C VAL A 63 17.19 21.84 -14.84
N ARG A 64 18.05 21.28 -15.68
CA ARG A 64 19.40 20.86 -15.26
C ARG A 64 20.21 22.06 -14.78
N ARG A 65 20.21 23.17 -15.53
CA ARG A 65 20.90 24.41 -15.15
C ARG A 65 20.44 24.94 -13.79
N LEU A 66 19.13 24.97 -13.56
CA LEU A 66 18.55 25.45 -12.29
C LEU A 66 18.90 24.53 -11.11
N ILE A 67 18.92 23.21 -11.33
CA ILE A 67 19.35 22.25 -10.31
C ILE A 67 20.84 22.42 -9.97
N GLU A 68 21.68 22.62 -10.98
CA GLU A 68 23.11 22.87 -10.78
C GLU A 68 23.36 24.18 -10.02
N GLN A 69 22.65 25.26 -10.38
CA GLN A 69 22.70 26.53 -9.66
C GLN A 69 22.28 26.36 -8.19
N PHE A 70 21.20 25.62 -7.93
CA PHE A 70 20.75 25.33 -6.57
C PHE A 70 21.77 24.51 -5.77
N LYS A 71 22.41 23.52 -6.40
CA LYS A 71 23.45 22.70 -5.76
C LYS A 71 24.73 23.47 -5.45
N ASN A 72 25.07 24.46 -6.28
CA ASN A 72 26.27 25.30 -6.12
C ASN A 72 26.06 26.45 -5.12
N MET A 73 24.84 26.64 -4.61
CA MET A 73 24.54 27.67 -3.60
C MET A 73 25.10 27.26 -2.23
N PRO A 74 25.58 28.23 -1.40
CA PRO A 74 26.04 27.95 -0.05
C PRO A 74 24.98 27.23 0.79
N GLU A 75 25.42 26.29 1.62
CA GLU A 75 24.54 25.43 2.42
C GLU A 75 23.59 26.22 3.34
N GLU A 76 24.06 27.32 3.93
CA GLU A 76 23.23 28.17 4.79
C GLU A 76 22.05 28.80 4.04
N GLU A 77 22.28 29.22 2.80
CA GLU A 77 21.25 29.82 1.94
C GLU A 77 20.29 28.76 1.44
N ARG A 78 20.82 27.60 1.05
CA ARG A 78 20.04 26.42 0.64
C ARG A 78 19.11 25.95 1.76
N ASN A 79 19.63 25.81 2.98
CA ASN A 79 18.85 25.29 4.11
C ASN A 79 17.78 26.29 4.59
N LYS A 80 17.99 27.61 4.43
CA LYS A 80 16.95 28.63 4.68
C LYS A 80 15.83 28.63 3.65
N GLN A 81 16.15 28.29 2.40
CA GLN A 81 15.18 28.24 1.29
C GLN A 81 14.48 26.88 1.17
N MET A 82 15.02 25.84 1.81
CA MET A 82 14.34 24.55 1.94
C MET A 82 13.17 24.67 2.90
N VAL A 83 11.96 24.81 2.36
CA VAL A 83 10.75 24.52 3.13
C VAL A 83 10.66 23.01 3.25
N GLU A 84 11.14 22.47 4.37
CA GLU A 84 11.00 21.07 4.75
C GLU A 84 9.53 20.79 5.13
N MET A 85 8.67 20.80 4.12
CA MET A 85 7.24 20.59 4.29
C MET A 85 6.99 19.13 4.67
N GLU A 86 6.86 18.89 5.97
CA GLU A 86 6.51 17.61 6.60
C GLU A 86 7.26 16.38 6.02
N LEU A 87 8.59 16.46 5.86
CA LEU A 87 9.41 15.36 5.34
C LEU A 87 9.11 14.03 6.04
N GLU A 88 8.92 14.06 7.36
CA GLU A 88 8.56 12.88 8.14
C GLU A 88 7.21 12.28 7.73
N LYS A 89 6.20 13.12 7.45
CA LYS A 89 4.86 12.67 7.06
C LYS A 89 4.85 12.21 5.61
N VAL A 90 5.59 12.88 4.74
CA VAL A 90 5.80 12.45 3.35
C VAL A 90 6.49 11.09 3.34
N ASN A 91 7.54 10.90 4.14
CA ASN A 91 8.27 9.65 4.25
C ASN A 91 7.39 8.51 4.82
N LYS A 92 6.57 8.78 5.85
CA LYS A 92 5.59 7.80 6.37
C LYS A 92 4.56 7.42 5.30
N LEU A 93 4.03 8.39 4.55
CA LEU A 93 3.09 8.14 3.46
C LEU A 93 3.75 7.38 2.30
N GLU A 94 4.99 7.70 1.97
CA GLU A 94 5.77 7.04 0.92
C GLU A 94 6.02 5.58 1.27
N LYS A 95 6.48 5.29 2.51
CA LYS A 95 6.69 3.92 2.97
C LYS A 95 5.40 3.09 2.94
N GLY A 96 4.30 3.62 3.46
CA GLY A 96 3.01 2.91 3.45
C GLY A 96 2.46 2.71 2.03
N ASN A 97 2.63 3.69 1.15
CA ASN A 97 2.27 3.54 -0.26
C ASN A 97 3.13 2.49 -0.96
N ARG A 98 4.41 2.42 -0.60
CA ARG A 98 5.34 1.45 -1.18
C ARG A 98 4.98 0.02 -0.81
N GLU A 99 4.65 -0.23 0.46
CA GLU A 99 4.16 -1.54 0.91
C GLU A 99 2.89 -1.95 0.16
N LEU A 100 1.97 -1.00 -0.09
CA LEU A 100 0.76 -1.25 -0.88
C LEU A 100 1.07 -1.57 -2.36
N GLU A 101 2.01 -0.86 -2.98
CA GLU A 101 2.46 -1.13 -4.36
C GLU A 101 3.01 -2.57 -4.49
N ILE A 102 3.87 -2.96 -3.56
CA ILE A 102 4.48 -4.30 -3.53
C ILE A 102 3.42 -5.37 -3.28
N TRP A 103 2.50 -5.14 -2.34
CA TRP A 103 1.37 -6.04 -2.08
C TRP A 103 0.47 -6.22 -3.30
N MET A 104 0.21 -5.14 -4.04
CA MET A 104 -0.56 -5.21 -5.28
C MET A 104 0.15 -6.01 -6.36
N ALA A 105 1.46 -5.83 -6.52
CA ALA A 105 2.25 -6.60 -7.46
C ALA A 105 2.20 -8.10 -7.12
N MET A 106 2.34 -8.46 -5.84
CA MET A 106 2.20 -9.83 -5.36
C MET A 106 0.82 -10.43 -5.69
N ASN A 107 -0.26 -9.71 -5.40
CA ASN A 107 -1.62 -10.20 -5.71
C ASN A 107 -1.89 -10.32 -7.21
N HIS A 108 -1.31 -9.43 -8.01
CA HIS A 108 -1.39 -9.50 -9.46
C HIS A 108 -0.74 -10.79 -9.98
N PHE A 109 0.42 -11.15 -9.43
CA PHE A 109 1.12 -12.38 -9.74
C PHE A 109 0.36 -13.63 -9.32
N ILE A 110 -0.19 -13.65 -8.08
CA ILE A 110 -1.00 -14.76 -7.57
C ILE A 110 -2.24 -14.97 -8.46
N ALA A 111 -2.81 -13.89 -9.01
CA ALA A 111 -3.91 -13.95 -9.97
C ALA A 111 -3.50 -14.42 -11.39
N GLY A 112 -2.28 -14.93 -11.56
CA GLY A 112 -1.76 -15.50 -12.81
C GLY A 112 -1.33 -14.47 -13.85
N LYS A 113 -1.19 -13.20 -13.46
CA LYS A 113 -0.78 -12.13 -14.39
C LYS A 113 0.73 -11.91 -14.31
N PRO A 114 1.39 -11.58 -15.43
CA PRO A 114 2.82 -11.41 -15.45
C PRO A 114 3.24 -10.20 -14.60
N LEU A 115 4.39 -10.36 -13.95
CA LEU A 115 5.10 -9.33 -13.20
C LEU A 115 5.93 -8.48 -14.17
N ASN A 116 5.27 -7.58 -14.88
CA ASN A 116 5.96 -6.61 -15.74
C ASN A 116 6.40 -5.40 -14.88
N ASP A 117 7.56 -4.83 -15.19
CA ASP A 117 8.09 -3.59 -14.62
C ASP A 117 8.51 -3.63 -13.13
N LEU A 118 9.13 -4.72 -12.66
CA LEU A 118 9.69 -4.82 -11.31
C LEU A 118 11.22 -4.68 -11.30
N GLN A 119 11.72 -3.86 -10.40
CA GLN A 119 13.16 -3.74 -10.11
C GLN A 119 13.61 -4.81 -9.11
N PHE A 120 14.91 -5.12 -9.06
CA PHE A 120 15.46 -6.07 -8.09
C PHE A 120 15.14 -5.71 -6.63
N THR A 121 15.12 -4.41 -6.33
CA THR A 121 14.70 -3.86 -5.03
C THR A 121 13.28 -4.26 -4.66
N ASP A 122 12.40 -4.38 -5.65
CA ASP A 122 11.00 -4.68 -5.46
C ASP A 122 10.84 -6.17 -5.13
N LEU A 123 11.63 -7.03 -5.79
CA LEU A 123 11.68 -8.47 -5.50
C LEU A 123 12.23 -8.75 -4.10
N LYS A 124 13.25 -8.00 -3.67
CA LYS A 124 13.78 -8.11 -2.29
C LYS A 124 12.72 -7.72 -1.26
N GLU A 125 11.96 -6.67 -1.53
CA GLU A 125 10.89 -6.21 -0.63
C GLU A 125 9.73 -7.20 -0.60
N MET A 126 9.33 -7.76 -1.74
CA MET A 126 8.34 -8.85 -1.81
C MET A 126 8.76 -10.04 -0.96
N ARG A 127 10.02 -10.49 -1.11
CA ARG A 127 10.55 -11.60 -0.30
C ARG A 127 10.41 -11.31 1.18
N ARG A 128 10.82 -10.11 1.64
CA ARG A 128 10.70 -9.68 3.04
C ARG A 128 9.24 -9.78 3.53
N MET A 129 8.29 -9.25 2.75
CA MET A 129 6.87 -9.28 3.11
C MET A 129 6.29 -10.70 3.16
N ILE A 130 6.72 -11.58 2.24
CA ILE A 130 6.31 -12.99 2.24
C ILE A 130 6.86 -13.70 3.49
N GLU A 131 8.14 -13.51 3.81
CA GLU A 131 8.78 -14.10 4.99
C GLU A 131 8.10 -13.64 6.30
N GLU A 132 7.73 -12.36 6.39
CA GLU A 132 6.97 -11.83 7.53
C GLU A 132 5.59 -12.47 7.66
N LYS A 133 4.87 -12.62 6.54
CA LYS A 133 3.54 -13.28 6.54
C LYS A 133 3.63 -14.76 6.86
N LEU A 134 4.67 -15.46 6.41
CA LEU A 134 4.91 -16.86 6.75
C LEU A 134 5.15 -17.02 8.26
N LYS A 135 5.98 -16.18 8.87
CA LYS A 135 6.21 -16.18 10.32
C LYS A 135 4.93 -15.92 11.11
N GLU A 136 4.11 -14.98 10.65
CA GLU A 136 2.80 -14.70 11.25
C GLU A 136 1.88 -15.94 11.20
N PHE A 137 1.82 -16.62 10.05
CA PHE A 137 1.03 -17.85 9.92
C PHE A 137 1.56 -18.99 10.81
N GLU A 138 2.88 -19.18 10.88
CA GLU A 138 3.49 -20.18 11.76
C GLU A 138 3.15 -19.92 13.24
N ALA A 139 3.22 -18.66 13.68
CA ALA A 139 2.85 -18.26 15.03
C ALA A 139 1.36 -18.51 15.30
N ASN A 140 0.48 -18.15 14.36
CA ASN A 140 -0.97 -18.38 14.49
C ASN A 140 -1.30 -19.88 14.55
N ILE A 141 -0.68 -20.71 13.70
CA ILE A 141 -0.86 -22.16 13.73
C ILE A 141 -0.41 -22.74 15.09
N LYS A 142 0.71 -22.27 15.63
CA LYS A 142 1.19 -22.69 16.95
C LYS A 142 0.19 -22.32 18.05
N SER A 143 -0.31 -21.08 18.05
CA SER A 143 -1.32 -20.61 18.99
C SER A 143 -2.58 -21.46 18.95
N TRP A 144 -3.12 -21.73 17.75
CA TRP A 144 -4.31 -22.56 17.59
C TRP A 144 -4.09 -24.01 18.06
N LYS A 145 -2.90 -24.58 17.84
CA LYS A 145 -2.56 -25.91 18.38
C LYS A 145 -2.53 -25.92 19.91
N GLU A 146 -1.98 -24.88 20.54
CA GLU A 146 -1.95 -24.75 22.00
C GLU A 146 -3.36 -24.55 22.59
N GLU A 147 -4.21 -23.76 21.95
CA GLU A 147 -5.62 -23.58 22.32
C GLU A 147 -6.40 -24.90 22.23
N LEU A 148 -6.25 -25.64 21.12
CA LEU A 148 -6.87 -26.96 20.96
C LEU A 148 -6.39 -27.95 22.03
N ALA A 149 -5.10 -27.93 22.38
CA ALA A 149 -4.55 -28.79 23.43
C ALA A 149 -5.14 -28.46 24.81
N LYS A 150 -5.33 -27.17 25.14
CA LYS A 150 -5.99 -26.74 26.38
C LYS A 150 -7.44 -27.17 26.44
N MET A 151 -8.20 -27.02 25.34
CA MET A 151 -9.59 -27.47 25.27
C MET A 151 -9.71 -28.99 25.46
N ASN A 152 -8.81 -29.77 24.86
CA ASN A 152 -8.81 -31.23 25.03
C ASN A 152 -8.44 -31.67 26.46
N GLN A 153 -7.55 -30.95 27.15
CA GLN A 153 -7.26 -31.24 28.56
C GLN A 153 -8.42 -30.91 29.51
N LEU A 154 -9.18 -29.85 29.23
CA LEU A 154 -10.38 -29.51 30.00
C LEU A 154 -11.51 -30.53 29.82
N LEU A 155 -11.65 -31.11 28.61
CA LEU A 155 -12.60 -32.20 28.34
C LEU A 155 -12.17 -33.53 28.96
N GLY A 156 -10.86 -33.80 29.04
CA GLY A 156 -10.30 -35.00 29.69
C GLY A 156 -10.35 -34.99 31.23
N ALA A 157 -10.79 -33.88 31.84
CA ALA A 157 -10.90 -33.70 33.29
C ALA A 157 -12.35 -33.76 33.82
N GLN A 158 -13.33 -34.18 33.01
CA GLN A 158 -14.66 -34.48 33.54
C GLN A 158 -14.61 -35.76 34.39
N PRO A 159 -15.19 -35.77 35.61
CA PRO A 159 -15.34 -37.01 36.36
C PRO A 159 -16.27 -37.93 35.57
N THR A 160 -15.93 -39.22 35.56
CA THR A 160 -16.79 -40.32 35.11
C THR A 160 -18.11 -40.26 35.87
N VAL A 161 -19.11 -39.58 35.31
CA VAL A 161 -20.48 -39.73 35.75
C VAL A 161 -20.96 -41.02 35.09
N ALA A 162 -21.22 -42.01 35.94
CA ALA A 162 -21.75 -43.30 35.55
C ALA A 162 -23.00 -43.12 34.66
N GLY A 163 -23.08 -44.01 33.67
CA GLY A 163 -23.95 -43.95 32.49
C GLY A 163 -25.30 -43.25 32.63
N GLU A 164 -25.55 -42.32 31.72
CA GLU A 164 -26.88 -42.03 31.20
C GLU A 164 -26.80 -41.59 29.73
N ASN A 165 -27.18 -42.52 28.87
CA ASN A 165 -27.77 -42.39 27.54
C ASN A 165 -27.17 -41.41 26.50
N ILE A 166 -26.28 -41.92 25.65
CA ILE A 166 -25.58 -41.22 24.55
C ILE A 166 -26.51 -40.84 23.37
N GLN A 167 -27.77 -41.30 23.35
CA GLN A 167 -28.68 -41.00 22.23
C GLN A 167 -29.28 -39.59 22.23
N ASN A 168 -29.21 -38.83 23.34
CA ASN A 168 -29.90 -37.52 23.42
C ASN A 168 -29.05 -36.29 23.10
N VAL A 169 -27.72 -36.41 23.02
CA VAL A 169 -26.83 -35.25 22.80
C VAL A 169 -26.72 -34.89 21.30
N MET A 170 -26.96 -35.86 20.41
CA MET A 170 -26.81 -35.69 18.96
C MET A 170 -27.99 -34.93 18.30
N GLN A 171 -29.06 -34.65 19.04
CA GLN A 171 -30.22 -33.87 18.56
C GLN A 171 -30.17 -32.37 18.91
N MET A 172 -29.15 -31.91 19.63
CA MET A 172 -29.08 -30.52 20.13
C MET A 172 -28.07 -29.62 19.41
N VAL A 173 -27.55 -30.02 18.25
CA VAL A 173 -26.74 -29.12 17.39
C VAL A 173 -27.64 -28.52 16.32
N PRO A 174 -27.90 -27.21 16.32
CA PRO A 174 -28.68 -26.57 15.26
C PRO A 174 -27.95 -26.67 13.92
N TRP A 175 -28.62 -27.24 12.93
CA TRP A 175 -28.12 -27.44 11.55
C TRP A 175 -27.93 -26.15 10.73
N SER A 176 -27.91 -24.96 11.36
CA SER A 176 -27.99 -23.68 10.65
C SER A 176 -26.68 -22.91 10.48
N MET A 177 -25.50 -23.52 10.77
CA MET A 177 -24.23 -22.79 10.75
C MET A 177 -23.34 -23.03 9.51
N TRP A 178 -23.77 -23.87 8.55
CA TRP A 178 -22.99 -24.16 7.33
C TRP A 178 -23.73 -23.92 6.01
N ASP A 179 -24.88 -23.24 6.02
CA ASP A 179 -25.50 -22.78 4.78
C ASP A 179 -24.65 -21.66 4.14
N VAL A 180 -23.80 -22.07 3.20
CA VAL A 180 -23.11 -21.19 2.26
C VAL A 180 -24.16 -20.62 1.30
N PRO A 181 -24.40 -19.29 1.25
CA PRO A 181 -25.28 -18.72 0.25
C PRO A 181 -24.61 -18.85 -1.13
N THR A 182 -25.00 -19.88 -1.88
CA THR A 182 -24.71 -19.96 -3.30
C THR A 182 -25.66 -18.98 -4.01
N LYS A 183 -25.12 -17.82 -4.43
CA LYS A 183 -25.81 -16.97 -5.41
C LYS A 183 -25.83 -17.73 -6.74
N SER A 184 -27.01 -18.22 -7.12
CA SER A 184 -27.33 -18.52 -8.53
C SER A 184 -27.84 -17.23 -9.20
N SER A 185 -27.59 -17.19 -10.51
CA SER A 185 -27.71 -16.11 -11.51
C SER A 185 -28.79 -15.05 -11.35
#